data_AF-A0A494QYC8-F1
#
_entry.id   AF-A0A494QYC8-F1
#
_cell.length_a   1.000
_cell.length_b   1.000
_cell.length_c   1.000
_cell.angle_alpha   90.00
_cell.angle_beta   90.00
_cell.angle_gamma   90.00
#
_symmetry.space_group_name_H-M   'P 1'
#
loop_
_entity.id
_entity.type
_entity.pdbx_description
1 polymer ?
#
loop_
_entity_poly.entity_id
_entity_poly.type
_entity_poly.pdbx_seq_one_letter_code
_entity_poly.pdbx_strand_id
1 'polypeptide(L)'
;MSRLLPLNSTPLERALATACDLGIDPEIIRGLADSARCPVDFLPWLAWAMSVEGWEAAETEEQQRALIRESIPVHKRKGTVGAVRRVLKAVGVRAEFKEWTQIPGAVPYTFQLIAWANDNRGGEGSILSPQLFERLRALVDATKNERSHYTLKVGARFDGGLRLANASQTRQLDRRTLEVQGVPMDCAESALGLANASSVRCVIHQSADLLGVPIHAEQGFAVANAHRTRIVVRATMEAVLV
;
A
#
# COMPACT_ATOMS: atom_id res chain seq x y z
N MET A 1 8.03 1.40 -48.33
CA MET A 1 7.73 2.56 -49.21
C MET A 1 7.36 2.21 -50.68
N SER A 2 6.54 1.19 -50.98
CA SER A 2 6.26 0.81 -52.39
C SER A 2 5.23 1.68 -53.13
N ARG A 3 4.50 2.56 -52.43
CA ARG A 3 3.36 3.32 -52.98
C ARG A 3 3.70 4.74 -53.44
N LEU A 4 4.95 5.20 -53.24
CA LEU A 4 5.39 6.53 -53.66
C LEU A 4 5.93 6.57 -55.10
N LEU A 5 6.34 5.42 -55.63
CA LEU A 5 6.86 5.34 -57.00
C LEU A 5 5.72 5.24 -58.03
N PRO A 6 5.90 5.81 -59.24
CA PRO A 6 4.93 5.70 -60.31
C PRO A 6 4.81 4.25 -60.82
N LEU A 7 3.68 3.93 -61.48
CA LEU A 7 3.35 2.57 -61.92
C LEU A 7 4.35 1.96 -62.93
N ASN A 8 5.10 2.80 -63.64
CA ASN A 8 6.12 2.39 -64.62
C ASN A 8 7.52 2.15 -64.00
N SER A 9 7.65 2.15 -62.67
CA SER A 9 8.95 2.00 -62.01
C SER A 9 9.56 0.60 -62.19
N THR A 10 10.88 0.58 -62.43
CA THR A 10 11.63 -0.65 -62.70
C THR A 10 11.89 -1.44 -61.41
N PRO A 11 12.23 -2.75 -61.50
CA PRO A 11 12.58 -3.53 -60.32
C PRO A 11 13.76 -2.94 -59.52
N LEU A 12 14.76 -2.37 -60.19
CA LEU A 12 15.91 -1.73 -59.55
C LEU A 12 15.51 -0.48 -58.76
N GLU A 13 14.66 0.38 -59.33
CA GLU A 13 14.16 1.58 -58.65
C GLU A 13 13.35 1.24 -57.40
N ARG A 14 12.51 0.19 -57.46
CA ARG A 14 11.77 -0.30 -56.29
C ARG A 14 12.70 -0.86 -55.21
N ALA A 15 13.76 -1.57 -55.60
CA ALA A 15 14.76 -2.07 -54.68
C ALA A 15 15.53 -0.93 -54.02
N LEU A 16 15.96 0.08 -54.79
CA LEU A 16 16.64 1.27 -54.30
C LEU A 16 15.76 2.06 -53.33
N ALA A 17 14.49 2.30 -53.67
CA ALA A 17 13.55 3.01 -52.81
C ALA A 17 13.29 2.29 -51.48
N THR A 18 13.39 0.95 -51.47
CA THR A 18 13.29 0.17 -50.23
C THR A 18 14.58 0.22 -49.42
N ALA A 19 15.74 0.15 -50.09
CA ALA A 19 17.04 0.28 -49.43
C ALA A 19 17.30 1.69 -48.85
N CYS A 20 16.71 2.73 -49.46
CA CYS A 20 16.75 4.11 -48.98
C CYS A 20 15.66 4.43 -47.93
N ASP A 21 14.80 3.47 -47.58
CA ASP A 21 13.86 3.62 -46.47
C ASP A 21 14.64 3.59 -45.15
N LEU A 22 14.88 4.76 -44.57
CA LEU A 22 15.62 4.89 -43.32
C LEU A 22 14.82 4.42 -42.10
N GLY A 23 13.52 4.09 -42.26
CA GLY A 23 12.66 3.62 -41.17
C GLY A 23 12.50 4.64 -40.02
N ILE A 24 12.72 5.92 -40.30
CA ILE A 24 12.66 6.98 -39.29
C ILE A 24 11.20 7.27 -38.97
N ASP A 25 10.83 7.16 -37.70
CA ASP A 25 9.51 7.56 -37.21
C ASP A 25 9.53 9.04 -36.77
N PRO A 26 8.90 9.96 -37.53
CA PRO A 26 8.84 11.37 -37.17
C PRO A 26 7.92 11.65 -35.96
N GLU A 27 7.05 10.72 -35.56
CA GLU A 27 6.14 10.93 -34.42
C GLU A 27 6.89 11.00 -33.09
N ILE A 28 8.08 10.40 -32.99
CA ILE A 28 8.95 10.51 -31.81
C ILE A 28 9.24 11.99 -31.49
N ILE A 29 9.55 12.80 -32.51
CA ILE A 29 9.85 14.23 -32.33
C ILE A 29 8.62 15.00 -31.85
N ARG A 30 7.43 14.67 -32.39
CA ARG A 30 6.17 15.28 -31.98
C ARG A 30 5.83 14.94 -30.52
N GLY A 31 6.20 13.75 -30.07
CA GLY A 31 5.99 13.27 -28.70
C GLY A 31 6.88 13.91 -27.64
N LEU A 32 8.01 14.52 -28.01
CA LEU A 32 9.00 15.06 -27.06
C LEU A 32 8.46 16.16 -26.15
N ALA A 33 7.51 16.98 -26.63
CA ALA A 33 6.93 18.08 -25.85
C ALA A 33 5.77 17.64 -24.93
N ASP A 34 5.30 16.40 -25.04
CA ASP A 34 4.19 15.85 -24.25
C ASP A 34 4.73 14.85 -23.23
N SER A 35 4.57 15.14 -21.93
CA SER A 35 5.05 14.25 -20.87
C SER A 35 4.41 12.86 -20.89
N ALA A 36 3.26 12.65 -21.54
CA ALA A 36 2.65 11.33 -21.69
C ALA A 36 3.24 10.52 -22.85
N ARG A 37 3.74 11.19 -23.91
CA ARG A 37 4.23 10.54 -25.15
C ARG A 37 5.74 10.57 -25.29
N CYS A 38 6.42 11.41 -24.52
CA CYS A 38 7.87 11.55 -24.55
C CYS A 38 8.54 10.20 -24.19
N PRO A 39 9.53 9.73 -24.97
CA PRO A 39 10.31 8.56 -24.59
C PRO A 39 11.03 8.78 -23.24
N VAL A 40 11.22 7.70 -22.48
CA VAL A 40 11.72 7.76 -21.09
C VAL A 40 13.09 8.44 -21.00
N ASP A 41 13.99 8.13 -21.94
CA ASP A 41 15.34 8.68 -21.99
C ASP A 41 15.37 10.21 -22.15
N PHE A 42 14.29 10.79 -22.70
CA PHE A 42 14.16 12.24 -22.90
C PHE A 42 13.38 12.96 -21.79
N LEU A 43 12.79 12.23 -20.83
CA LEU A 43 12.06 12.84 -19.71
C LEU A 43 12.92 13.80 -18.88
N PRO A 44 14.19 13.51 -18.53
CA PRO A 44 15.02 14.44 -17.76
C PRO A 44 15.28 15.75 -18.52
N TRP A 45 15.43 15.67 -19.85
CA TRP A 45 15.64 16.85 -20.69
C TRP A 45 14.38 17.69 -20.81
N LEU A 46 13.21 17.05 -20.94
CA LEU A 46 11.92 17.74 -20.91
C LEU A 46 11.68 18.39 -19.54
N ALA A 47 11.98 17.71 -18.45
CA ALA A 47 11.88 18.25 -17.09
C ALA A 47 12.78 19.47 -16.91
N TRP A 48 14.02 19.40 -17.38
CA TRP A 48 14.95 20.53 -17.38
C TRP A 48 14.43 21.72 -18.20
N ALA A 49 13.96 21.48 -19.43
CA ALA A 49 13.40 22.52 -20.30
C ALA A 49 12.17 23.20 -19.67
N MET A 50 11.38 22.44 -18.90
CA MET A 50 10.22 22.93 -18.16
C MET A 50 10.57 23.50 -16.78
N SER A 51 11.86 23.54 -16.39
CA SER A 51 12.34 23.99 -15.07
C SER A 51 11.64 23.29 -13.90
N VAL A 52 11.45 21.97 -14.01
CA VAL A 52 10.81 21.16 -12.98
C VAL A 52 11.69 21.08 -11.73
N GLU A 53 11.11 21.40 -10.57
CA GLU A 53 11.78 21.35 -9.27
C GLU A 53 11.56 20.02 -8.57
N GLY A 54 12.57 19.58 -7.81
CA GLY A 54 12.51 18.37 -6.97
C GLY A 54 12.32 17.06 -7.75
N TRP A 55 12.96 16.98 -8.92
CA TRP A 55 13.03 15.77 -9.75
C TRP A 55 13.47 14.52 -8.99
N GLU A 56 14.36 14.67 -7.99
CA GLU A 56 14.86 13.57 -7.15
C GLU A 56 13.78 12.92 -6.26
N ALA A 57 12.66 13.60 -6.04
CA ALA A 57 11.53 13.06 -5.31
C ALA A 57 10.61 12.18 -6.21
N ALA A 58 10.76 12.25 -7.53
CA ALA A 58 10.03 11.41 -8.47
C ALA A 58 10.83 10.13 -8.77
N GLU A 59 10.35 9.01 -8.22
CA GLU A 59 11.03 7.72 -8.27
C GLU A 59 10.58 6.88 -9.47
N THR A 60 9.28 6.89 -9.78
CA THR A 60 8.73 6.14 -10.91
C THR A 60 8.59 7.02 -12.16
N GLU A 61 8.56 6.39 -13.34
CA GLU A 61 8.32 7.11 -14.59
C GLU A 61 6.97 7.84 -14.56
N GLU A 62 5.95 7.27 -13.94
CA GLU A 62 4.65 7.91 -13.79
C GLU A 62 4.72 9.17 -12.94
N GLN A 63 5.47 9.14 -11.83
CA GLN A 63 5.69 10.31 -10.98
C GLN A 63 6.47 11.40 -11.73
N GLN A 64 7.51 11.02 -12.48
CA GLN A 64 8.27 11.94 -13.31
C GLN A 64 7.40 12.62 -14.36
N ARG A 65 6.58 11.85 -15.09
CA ARG A 65 5.64 12.38 -16.09
C ARG A 65 4.56 13.26 -15.46
N ALA A 66 4.07 12.89 -14.28
CA ALA A 66 3.10 13.67 -13.52
C ALA A 66 3.69 15.00 -13.06
N LEU A 67 4.94 15.00 -12.60
CA LEU A 67 5.63 16.20 -12.14
C LEU A 67 5.85 17.19 -13.31
N ILE A 68 6.27 16.70 -14.49
CA ILE A 68 6.36 17.52 -15.71
C ILE A 68 4.99 18.08 -16.09
N ARG A 69 3.94 17.25 -16.05
CA ARG A 69 2.57 17.68 -16.39
C ARG A 69 2.06 18.78 -15.47
N GLU A 70 2.36 18.70 -14.18
CA GLU A 70 1.95 19.68 -13.18
C GLU A 70 2.85 20.94 -13.13
N SER A 71 3.98 20.95 -13.84
CA SER A 71 4.94 22.07 -13.83
C SER A 71 4.31 23.43 -14.15
N ILE A 72 3.55 23.53 -15.24
CA ILE A 72 2.90 24.79 -15.68
C ILE A 72 1.93 25.33 -14.63
N PRO A 73 0.92 24.57 -14.15
CA PRO A 73 -0.01 25.09 -13.14
C PRO A 73 0.67 25.37 -11.79
N VAL A 74 1.72 24.63 -11.44
CA VAL A 74 2.53 24.90 -10.24
C VAL A 74 3.28 26.23 -10.38
N HIS A 75 4.00 26.45 -11.47
CA HIS A 75 4.73 27.69 -11.73
C HIS A 75 3.81 28.91 -11.73
N LYS A 76 2.62 28.79 -12.33
CA LYS A 76 1.61 29.87 -12.34
C LYS A 76 1.10 30.28 -10.95
N ARG A 77 1.15 29.38 -9.97
CA ARG A 77 0.59 29.59 -8.62
C ARG A 77 1.62 29.29 -7.52
N LYS A 78 2.90 29.42 -7.86
CA LYS A 78 4.01 29.12 -6.96
C LYS A 78 3.90 29.95 -5.68
N GLY A 79 4.30 29.40 -4.55
CA GLY A 79 4.16 30.02 -3.24
C GLY A 79 2.77 29.88 -2.58
N THR A 80 1.82 29.22 -3.25
CA THR A 80 0.52 28.90 -2.64
C THR A 80 0.50 27.48 -2.07
N VAL A 81 -0.34 27.26 -1.07
CA VAL A 81 -0.64 25.92 -0.51
C VAL A 81 -1.11 24.95 -1.61
N GLY A 82 -1.86 25.47 -2.58
CA GLY A 82 -2.34 24.69 -3.71
C GLY A 82 -1.23 24.21 -4.64
N ALA A 83 -0.13 24.96 -4.77
CA ALA A 83 1.04 24.53 -5.51
C ALA A 83 1.80 23.42 -4.75
N VAL A 84 2.07 23.63 -3.46
CA VAL A 84 2.73 22.62 -2.61
C VAL A 84 1.95 21.29 -2.62
N ARG A 85 0.62 21.35 -2.50
CA ARG A 85 -0.24 20.16 -2.56
C ARG A 85 -0.18 19.44 -3.90
N ARG A 86 -0.10 20.18 -5.02
CA ARG A 86 0.00 19.59 -6.37
C ARG A 86 1.32 18.85 -6.56
N VAL A 87 2.42 19.49 -6.15
CA VAL A 87 3.75 18.92 -6.28
C VAL A 87 3.90 17.66 -5.41
N LEU A 88 3.46 17.69 -4.15
CA LEU A 88 3.46 16.51 -3.28
C LEU A 88 2.58 15.38 -3.84
N LYS A 89 1.42 15.72 -4.40
CA LYS A 89 0.54 14.74 -5.05
C LYS A 89 1.20 14.10 -6.29
N ALA A 90 1.97 14.87 -7.08
CA ALA A 90 2.65 14.37 -8.26
C ALA A 90 3.70 13.30 -7.93
N VAL A 91 4.37 13.44 -6.78
CA VAL A 91 5.31 12.42 -6.24
C VAL A 91 4.62 11.33 -5.41
N GLY A 92 3.28 11.25 -5.45
CA GLY A 92 2.51 10.20 -4.75
C GLY A 92 2.32 10.42 -3.25
N VAL A 93 2.72 11.58 -2.71
CA VAL A 93 2.63 11.89 -1.28
C VAL A 93 1.35 12.67 -0.98
N ARG A 94 0.53 12.14 -0.08
CA ARG A 94 -0.68 12.85 0.38
C ARG A 94 -0.30 13.83 1.48
N ALA A 95 -0.68 15.08 1.34
CA ALA A 95 -0.39 16.12 2.33
C ALA A 95 -1.65 16.67 2.99
N GLU A 96 -1.61 16.74 4.32
CA GLU A 96 -2.53 17.53 5.14
C GLU A 96 -1.86 18.84 5.54
N PHE A 97 -2.65 19.90 5.52
CA PHE A 97 -2.16 21.25 5.72
C PHE A 97 -3.03 21.97 6.74
N LYS A 98 -2.39 22.59 7.73
CA LYS A 98 -3.04 23.40 8.77
C LYS A 98 -2.33 24.75 8.88
N GLU A 99 -3.08 25.83 8.73
CA GLU A 99 -2.55 27.19 8.93
C GLU A 99 -2.50 27.56 10.41
N TRP A 100 -1.66 28.54 10.74
CA TRP A 100 -1.58 29.12 12.09
C TRP A 100 -2.93 29.56 12.66
N THR A 101 -3.88 29.99 11.82
CA THR A 101 -5.24 30.35 12.24
C THR A 101 -6.04 29.17 12.79
N GLN A 102 -5.68 27.95 12.43
CA GLN A 102 -6.33 26.70 12.85
C GLN A 102 -5.59 26.04 14.03
N ILE A 103 -4.39 26.52 14.37
CA ILE A 103 -3.54 25.95 15.42
C ILE A 103 -3.55 26.91 16.61
N PRO A 104 -4.12 26.50 17.77
CA PRO A 104 -4.13 27.33 18.97
C PRO A 104 -2.71 27.76 19.38
N GLY A 105 -2.47 29.06 19.49
CA GLY A 105 -1.19 29.62 19.93
C GLY A 105 -0.06 29.62 18.88
N ALA A 106 -0.35 29.35 17.59
CA ALA A 106 0.65 29.40 16.54
C ALA A 106 1.05 30.84 16.16
N VAL A 107 2.31 31.01 15.75
CA VAL A 107 2.86 32.29 15.29
C VAL A 107 2.27 32.65 13.92
N PRO A 108 1.90 33.92 13.66
CA PRO A 108 1.45 34.36 12.34
C PRO A 108 2.43 33.95 11.23
N TYR A 109 1.89 33.65 10.04
CA TYR A 109 2.65 33.20 8.87
C TYR A 109 3.36 31.84 9.03
N THR A 110 2.91 31.01 9.98
CA THR A 110 3.35 29.63 10.09
C THR A 110 2.29 28.64 9.59
N PHE A 111 2.73 27.47 9.13
CA PHE A 111 1.84 26.37 8.79
C PHE A 111 2.45 25.01 9.16
N GLN A 112 1.58 24.04 9.43
CA GLN A 112 1.98 22.66 9.65
C GLN A 112 1.63 21.84 8.41
N LEU A 113 2.61 21.11 7.90
CA LEU A 113 2.46 20.21 6.76
C LEU A 113 2.73 18.78 7.23
N ILE A 114 1.70 17.93 7.13
CA ILE A 114 1.81 16.50 7.43
C ILE A 114 1.82 15.75 6.11
N ALA A 115 2.96 15.19 5.75
CA ALA A 115 3.17 14.41 4.55
C ALA A 115 3.05 12.91 4.87
N TRP A 116 2.06 12.26 4.27
CA TRP A 116 1.83 10.83 4.36
C TRP A 116 2.55 10.13 3.21
N ALA A 117 3.69 9.51 3.54
CA ALA A 117 4.46 8.70 2.62
C ALA A 117 4.16 7.22 2.92
N ASN A 118 3.50 6.56 1.97
CA ASN A 118 3.12 5.15 2.09
C ASN A 118 3.97 4.23 1.20
N ASP A 119 4.68 4.82 0.25
CA ASP A 119 5.56 4.12 -0.68
C ASP A 119 6.95 4.71 -0.57
N ASN A 120 7.93 3.87 -0.83
CA ASN A 120 9.29 4.11 -0.41
C ASN A 120 10.27 3.60 -1.45
N ARG A 121 11.33 4.37 -1.69
CA ARG A 121 12.35 3.97 -2.65
C ARG A 121 12.94 2.61 -2.33
N GLY A 122 13.02 1.76 -3.35
CA GLY A 122 13.80 0.53 -3.27
C GLY A 122 15.25 0.84 -2.85
N GLY A 123 15.69 0.27 -1.73
CA GLY A 123 17.04 0.44 -1.19
C GLY A 123 17.17 1.38 0.02
N GLU A 124 16.14 2.14 0.38
CA GLU A 124 16.19 3.05 1.55
C GLU A 124 15.76 2.41 2.89
N GLY A 125 15.40 1.12 2.88
CA GLY A 125 15.18 0.28 4.06
C GLY A 125 13.90 0.59 4.84
N SER A 126 13.74 1.80 5.37
CA SER A 126 12.60 2.22 6.20
C SER A 126 11.70 3.21 5.48
N ILE A 127 10.38 3.04 5.63
CA ILE A 127 9.30 3.92 5.09
C ILE A 127 9.49 5.40 5.50
N LEU A 128 10.26 5.64 6.57
CA LEU A 128 10.59 6.98 7.05
C LEU A 128 12.12 7.16 7.06
N SER A 129 12.72 7.21 5.87
CA SER A 129 14.16 7.47 5.73
C SER A 129 14.48 8.97 5.93
N PRO A 130 15.64 9.31 6.51
CA PRO A 130 16.11 10.71 6.55
C PRO A 130 16.24 11.32 5.15
N GLN A 131 16.61 10.51 4.15
CA GLN A 131 16.74 10.94 2.77
C GLN A 131 15.39 11.34 2.16
N LEU A 132 14.33 10.59 2.43
CA LEU A 132 12.97 10.94 2.02
C LEU A 132 12.55 12.27 2.66
N PHE A 133 12.83 12.46 3.96
CA PHE A 133 12.54 13.71 4.64
C PHE A 133 13.21 14.91 3.95
N GLU A 134 14.51 14.81 3.65
CA GLU A 134 15.25 15.89 2.96
C GLU A 134 14.74 16.14 1.54
N ARG A 135 14.40 15.08 0.79
CA ARG A 135 13.81 15.22 -0.57
C ARG A 135 12.46 15.95 -0.53
N LEU A 136 11.57 15.56 0.39
CA LEU A 136 10.27 16.22 0.56
C LEU A 136 10.42 17.65 1.06
N ARG A 137 11.38 17.89 1.96
CA ARG A 137 11.73 19.23 2.43
C ARG A 137 12.19 20.11 1.29
N ALA A 138 13.16 19.67 0.48
CA ALA A 138 13.66 20.40 -0.67
C ALA A 138 12.56 20.72 -1.69
N LEU A 139 11.65 19.77 -1.93
CA LEU A 139 10.50 19.93 -2.81
C LEU A 139 9.52 21.00 -2.30
N VAL A 140 9.24 20.99 -0.99
CA VAL A 140 8.39 22.00 -0.34
C VAL A 140 9.06 23.36 -0.33
N ASP A 141 10.36 23.43 0.00
CA ASP A 141 11.14 24.66 0.02
C ASP A 141 11.19 25.31 -1.36
N ALA A 142 11.39 24.52 -2.42
CA ALA A 142 11.38 25.02 -3.78
C ALA A 142 10.01 25.62 -4.17
N THR A 143 8.91 25.05 -3.69
CA THR A 143 7.55 25.45 -4.10
C THR A 143 6.91 26.53 -3.21
N LYS A 144 7.24 26.56 -1.92
CA LYS A 144 6.63 27.47 -0.95
C LYS A 144 7.08 28.91 -1.17
N ASN A 145 6.38 29.84 -0.55
CA ASN A 145 6.83 31.23 -0.49
C ASN A 145 7.88 31.40 0.61
N GLU A 146 8.80 32.35 0.43
CA GLU A 146 9.86 32.59 1.41
C GLU A 146 9.34 33.10 2.75
N ARG A 147 8.31 33.96 2.74
CA ARG A 147 7.76 34.58 3.95
C ARG A 147 7.12 33.63 4.95
N SER A 148 6.62 32.47 4.50
CA SER A 148 5.86 31.57 5.37
C SER A 148 6.78 30.47 5.90
N HIS A 149 6.78 30.26 7.21
CA HIS A 149 7.55 29.21 7.86
C HIS A 149 6.69 27.97 8.08
N TYR A 150 7.32 26.80 8.14
CA TYR A 150 6.58 25.55 8.29
C TYR A 150 7.25 24.54 9.18
N THR A 151 6.42 23.65 9.72
CA THR A 151 6.85 22.44 10.39
C THR A 151 6.41 21.25 9.55
N LEU A 152 7.38 20.55 8.96
CA LEU A 152 7.14 19.31 8.22
C LEU A 152 7.13 18.12 9.17
N LYS A 153 6.05 17.34 9.11
CA LYS A 153 5.96 16.03 9.76
C LYS A 153 5.74 15.00 8.67
N VAL A 154 6.59 13.97 8.63
CA VAL A 154 6.44 12.84 7.70
C VAL A 154 5.94 11.65 8.49
N GLY A 155 4.90 10.98 7.99
CA GLY A 155 4.31 9.81 8.62
C GLY A 155 3.88 8.78 7.58
N ALA A 156 3.69 7.54 8.03
CA ALA A 156 3.09 6.48 7.23
C ALA A 156 1.64 6.29 7.66
N ARG A 157 0.72 6.13 6.70
CA ARG A 157 -0.69 5.90 6.98
C ARG A 157 -1.12 4.53 6.45
N PHE A 158 -1.40 3.62 7.37
CA PHE A 158 -1.93 2.30 7.05
C PHE A 158 -3.46 2.32 7.16
N ASP A 159 -4.14 2.44 6.02
CA ASP A 159 -5.61 2.41 5.95
C ASP A 159 -6.17 0.98 6.12
N GLY A 160 -5.31 -0.04 6.03
CA GLY A 160 -5.65 -1.42 6.33
C GLY A 160 -5.43 -1.71 7.82
N GLY A 161 -6.50 -2.01 8.54
CA GLY A 161 -6.38 -2.54 9.89
C GLY A 161 -5.52 -3.80 9.90
N LEU A 162 -4.69 -3.97 10.94
CA LEU A 162 -3.88 -5.18 11.10
C LEU A 162 -4.82 -6.39 11.22
N ARG A 163 -4.75 -7.30 10.24
CA ARG A 163 -5.55 -8.53 10.23
C ARG A 163 -4.65 -9.71 10.59
N LEU A 164 -4.88 -10.27 11.77
CA LEU A 164 -4.28 -11.54 12.18
C LEU A 164 -5.29 -12.65 11.90
N ALA A 165 -4.87 -13.66 11.12
CA ALA A 165 -5.62 -14.88 10.91
C ALA A 165 -4.93 -16.03 11.67
N ASN A 166 -5.71 -16.80 12.42
CA ASN A 166 -5.25 -18.02 13.07
C ASN A 166 -6.02 -19.22 12.51
N ALA A 167 -5.32 -20.34 12.30
CA ALA A 167 -5.92 -21.62 12.01
C ALA A 167 -5.39 -22.64 13.02
N SER A 168 -6.28 -23.21 13.83
CA SER A 168 -5.91 -24.27 14.78
C SER A 168 -6.81 -25.49 14.60
N GLN A 169 -6.19 -26.66 14.52
CA GLN A 169 -6.86 -27.96 14.49
C GLN A 169 -6.42 -28.74 15.73
N THR A 170 -7.36 -29.31 16.48
CA THR A 170 -7.00 -30.19 17.60
C THR A 170 -7.77 -31.49 17.48
N ARG A 171 -7.03 -32.59 17.60
CA ARG A 171 -7.55 -33.96 17.57
C ARG A 171 -7.28 -34.58 18.94
N GLN A 172 -8.31 -35.11 19.57
CA GLN A 172 -8.20 -35.90 20.79
C GLN A 172 -8.89 -37.23 20.57
N LEU A 173 -8.20 -38.32 20.92
CA LEU A 173 -8.74 -39.67 20.92
C LEU A 173 -8.71 -40.16 22.36
N ASP A 174 -9.88 -40.31 22.99
CA ASP A 174 -9.99 -40.97 24.30
C ASP A 174 -10.73 -42.31 24.09
N ARG A 175 -10.08 -43.41 24.48
CA ARG A 175 -10.64 -44.76 24.40
C ARG A 175 -10.66 -45.32 25.81
N ARG A 176 -11.86 -45.58 26.33
CA ARG A 176 -12.05 -46.24 27.62
C ARG A 176 -12.78 -47.55 27.42
N THR A 177 -12.23 -48.61 28.00
CA THR A 177 -12.83 -49.94 28.04
C THR A 177 -13.27 -50.18 29.49
N LEU A 178 -14.52 -50.56 29.69
CA LEU A 178 -15.09 -50.91 30.99
C LEU A 178 -15.50 -52.37 30.95
N GLU A 179 -14.99 -53.17 31.87
CA GLU A 179 -15.50 -54.51 32.12
C GLU A 179 -16.45 -54.43 33.33
N VAL A 180 -17.71 -54.80 33.11
CA VAL A 180 -18.75 -54.76 34.14
C VAL A 180 -18.75 -56.10 34.86
N GLN A 181 -18.48 -56.08 36.16
CA GLN A 181 -18.57 -57.26 37.02
C GLN A 181 -19.98 -57.35 37.63
N GLY A 182 -20.72 -58.41 37.29
CA GLY A 182 -22.12 -58.57 37.68
C GLY A 182 -22.30 -58.89 39.17
N VAL A 183 -22.97 -58.00 39.90
CA VAL A 183 -23.53 -58.29 41.22
C VAL A 183 -25.07 -58.23 41.10
N PRO A 184 -25.81 -59.29 41.49
CA PRO A 184 -27.26 -59.31 41.37
C PRO A 184 -27.93 -58.79 42.65
N MET A 185 -28.70 -57.70 42.56
CA MET A 185 -30.15 -57.69 42.86
C MET A 185 -30.77 -56.28 42.92
N ASP A 186 -32.05 -56.29 42.54
CA ASP A 186 -33.16 -55.33 42.54
C ASP A 186 -33.08 -54.04 41.70
N CYS A 187 -34.02 -54.00 40.75
CA CYS A 187 -34.15 -53.15 39.58
C CYS A 187 -34.30 -51.66 39.91
N ALA A 188 -33.22 -51.04 40.37
CA ALA A 188 -32.99 -49.61 40.29
C ALA A 188 -32.30 -49.29 38.96
N GLU A 189 -32.84 -48.32 38.23
CA GLU A 189 -32.31 -47.80 36.96
C GLU A 189 -30.80 -47.50 37.07
N SER A 190 -29.95 -48.35 36.48
CA SER A 190 -28.53 -48.03 36.30
C SER A 190 -28.36 -47.20 35.04
N ALA A 191 -28.39 -45.89 35.19
CA ALA A 191 -28.12 -44.95 34.11
C ALA A 191 -26.60 -44.78 33.91
N LEU A 192 -26.10 -45.12 32.73
CA LEU A 192 -24.73 -44.81 32.31
C LEU A 192 -24.61 -43.29 32.10
N GLY A 193 -24.05 -42.59 33.09
CA GLY A 193 -23.78 -41.15 33.01
C GLY A 193 -22.43 -40.86 32.34
N LEU A 194 -22.46 -40.22 31.17
CA LEU A 194 -21.27 -39.62 30.55
C LEU A 194 -21.23 -38.12 30.88
N ALA A 195 -20.25 -37.70 31.68
CA ALA A 195 -19.94 -36.28 31.90
C ALA A 195 -18.60 -35.96 31.22
N ASN A 196 -18.63 -35.06 30.23
CA ASN A 196 -17.42 -34.51 29.61
C ASN A 196 -17.32 -33.03 29.97
N ALA A 197 -16.22 -32.64 30.62
CA ALA A 197 -15.84 -31.24 30.81
C ALA A 197 -14.55 -30.99 30.03
N SER A 198 -14.62 -30.16 28.98
CA SER A 198 -13.44 -29.68 28.26
C SER A 198 -13.24 -28.21 28.58
N SER A 199 -12.16 -27.87 29.28
CA SER A 199 -11.76 -26.48 29.51
C SER A 199 -10.58 -26.14 28.61
N VAL A 200 -10.85 -25.50 27.47
CA VAL A 200 -9.78 -24.93 26.64
C VAL A 200 -9.46 -23.53 27.16
N ARG A 201 -8.35 -23.39 27.88
CA ARG A 201 -7.80 -22.08 28.25
C ARG A 201 -6.71 -21.70 27.26
N CYS A 202 -7.00 -20.75 26.39
CA CYS A 202 -6.00 -20.14 25.51
C CYS A 202 -5.56 -18.80 26.12
N VAL A 203 -4.28 -18.65 26.43
CA VAL A 203 -3.67 -17.36 26.79
C VAL A 203 -2.86 -16.90 25.58
N ILE A 204 -3.33 -15.83 24.94
CA ILE A 204 -2.66 -15.21 23.80
C ILE A 204 -1.87 -14.02 24.35
N HIS A 205 -0.54 -14.10 24.33
CA HIS A 205 0.32 -12.94 24.63
C HIS A 205 0.58 -12.19 23.32
N GLN A 206 -0.01 -11.00 23.17
CA GLN A 206 0.29 -10.08 22.08
C GLN A 206 1.01 -8.87 22.66
N SER A 207 2.28 -8.70 22.30
CA SER A 207 3.01 -7.46 22.51
C SER A 207 3.09 -6.73 21.18
N ALA A 208 2.45 -5.57 21.11
CA ALA A 208 2.63 -4.64 20.00
C ALA A 208 3.43 -3.45 20.54
N ASP A 209 4.67 -3.31 20.10
CA ASP A 209 5.48 -2.13 20.39
C ASP A 209 5.00 -0.98 19.49
N LEU A 210 4.10 -0.15 20.03
CA LEU A 210 3.67 1.08 19.40
C LEU A 210 4.69 2.18 19.70
N LEU A 211 5.65 2.36 18.80
CA LEU A 211 6.49 3.56 18.79
C LEU A 211 5.71 4.73 18.17
N GLY A 212 5.23 5.64 19.03
CA GLY A 212 4.82 7.01 18.67
C GLY A 212 3.33 7.24 18.39
N VAL A 213 2.60 7.66 19.43
CA VAL A 213 1.16 8.00 19.44
C VAL A 213 0.86 9.37 18.78
N PRO A 214 -0.33 9.54 18.17
CA PRO A 214 -1.19 10.68 18.51
C PRO A 214 -2.56 10.26 19.07
N ILE A 215 -3.06 11.08 20.01
CA ILE A 215 -4.07 10.83 21.06
C ILE A 215 -5.53 10.72 20.55
N HIS A 216 -5.78 10.62 19.24
CA HIS A 216 -7.14 10.69 18.67
C HIS A 216 -7.48 9.58 17.67
N ALA A 217 -7.17 8.33 18.01
CA ALA A 217 -7.71 7.19 17.29
C ALA A 217 -8.47 6.28 18.27
N GLU A 218 -9.80 6.32 18.23
CA GLU A 218 -10.62 5.23 18.75
C GLU A 218 -10.36 4.00 17.86
N GLN A 219 -9.41 3.16 18.27
CA GLN A 219 -9.17 1.88 17.63
C GLN A 219 -10.04 0.83 18.32
N GLY A 220 -11.10 0.40 17.64
CA GLY A 220 -11.92 -0.71 18.09
C GLY A 220 -11.12 -2.01 18.04
N PHE A 221 -10.81 -2.58 19.20
CA PHE A 221 -10.28 -3.94 19.30
C PHE A 221 -11.47 -4.91 19.35
N ALA A 222 -11.63 -5.75 18.32
CA ALA A 222 -12.65 -6.78 18.30
C ALA A 222 -11.99 -8.15 18.41
N VAL A 223 -12.35 -8.90 19.45
CA VAL A 223 -11.94 -10.29 19.66
C VAL A 223 -13.17 -11.16 19.50
N ALA A 224 -13.11 -12.15 18.60
CA ALA A 224 -14.20 -13.11 18.40
C ALA A 224 -13.69 -14.54 18.57
N ASN A 225 -14.45 -15.35 19.31
CA ASN A 225 -14.25 -16.78 19.49
C ASN A 225 -15.51 -17.53 19.08
N ALA A 226 -15.39 -18.64 18.37
CA ALA A 226 -16.51 -19.53 18.07
C ALA A 226 -16.07 -21.00 18.16
N HIS A 227 -16.89 -21.81 18.83
CA HIS A 227 -16.65 -23.22 19.11
C HIS A 227 -17.85 -24.04 18.63
N ARG A 228 -17.63 -25.12 17.87
CA ARG A 228 -18.72 -26.01 17.43
C ARG A 228 -18.35 -27.46 17.64
N THR A 229 -19.14 -28.14 18.46
CA THR A 229 -19.04 -29.57 18.77
C THR A 229 -20.12 -30.35 18.02
N ARG A 230 -19.75 -31.54 17.54
CA ARG A 230 -20.70 -32.58 17.12
C ARG A 230 -20.26 -33.89 17.75
N ILE A 231 -21.19 -34.51 18.47
CA ILE A 231 -20.97 -35.77 19.16
C ILE A 231 -21.77 -36.83 18.41
N VAL A 232 -21.11 -37.90 17.99
CA VAL A 232 -21.77 -39.10 17.47
C VAL A 232 -21.32 -40.26 18.35
N VAL A 233 -22.26 -40.83 19.09
CA VAL A 233 -22.03 -41.99 19.94
C VAL A 233 -22.46 -43.23 19.16
N ARG A 234 -21.59 -44.22 19.06
CA ARG A 234 -21.95 -45.54 18.53
C ARG A 234 -21.51 -46.59 19.54
N ALA A 235 -22.48 -47.28 20.12
CA ALA A 235 -22.25 -48.39 21.03
C ALA A 235 -22.44 -49.70 20.26
N THR A 236 -21.52 -50.64 20.45
CA THR A 236 -21.65 -52.02 19.99
C THR A 236 -21.58 -52.92 21.22
N MET A 237 -22.63 -53.71 21.46
CA MET A 237 -22.67 -54.72 22.50
C MET A 237 -22.34 -56.07 21.88
N GLU A 238 -21.33 -56.76 22.40
CA GLU A 238 -21.16 -58.19 22.17
C GLU A 238 -21.87 -58.93 23.31
N ALA A 239 -22.92 -59.67 22.97
CA ALA A 239 -23.58 -60.56 23.90
C ALA A 239 -22.78 -61.86 23.94
N VAL A 240 -22.12 -62.13 25.07
CA VAL A 240 -21.60 -63.46 25.36
C VAL A 240 -22.80 -64.31 25.81
N LEU A 241 -23.15 -65.30 24.99
CA LEU A 241 -24.15 -66.29 25.35
C LEU A 241 -23.49 -67.38 26.21
N VAL A 242 -23.97 -67.41 27.46
CA VAL A 242 -23.85 -68.44 28.51
C VAL A 242 -22.52 -68.51 29.24
#